data_AF-A0A2V7XWY3-F1
#
_entry.id   AF-A0A2V7XWY3-F1
#
_cell.length_a   1.000
_cell.length_b   1.000
_cell.length_c   1.000
_cell.angle_alpha   90.00
_cell.angle_beta   90.00
_cell.angle_gamma   90.00
#
_symmetry.space_group_name_H-M   'P 1'
#
loop_
_entity.id
_entity.type
_entity.pdbx_description
1 polymer ?
#
loop_
_entity_poly.entity_id
_entity_poly.type
_entity_poly.pdbx_seq_one_letter_code
_entity_poly.pdbx_strand_id
1 'polypeptide(L)'
;MARMVRKQVYIQERQQAVLRRMARKQGVSEASVIRQAIDGQLDGGQTRFAPPDEEAWRKVLASMRAAQRSRRSRLRTRTWKRDDLYEPRLSRYDRRTR
;
A
#
# COMPACT_ATOMS: atom_id res chain seq x y z
N MET A 1 1.27 2.62 16.84
CA MET A 1 0.21 1.59 16.91
C MET A 1 -0.91 2.16 17.77
N ALA A 2 -2.15 2.21 17.27
CA ALA A 2 -3.28 2.68 18.07
C ALA A 2 -3.62 1.66 19.17
N ARG A 3 -4.13 2.14 20.32
CA ARG A 3 -4.59 1.28 21.41
C ARG A 3 -5.78 0.44 20.93
N MET A 4 -5.63 -0.89 20.93
CA MET A 4 -6.70 -1.81 20.55
C MET A 4 -7.51 -2.22 21.78
N VAL A 5 -8.84 -2.23 21.66
CA VAL A 5 -9.77 -2.73 22.68
C VAL A 5 -10.40 -4.03 22.19
N ARG A 6 -10.33 -5.10 22.98
CA ARG A 6 -10.97 -6.38 22.65
C ARG A 6 -12.48 -6.23 22.78
N LYS A 7 -13.22 -6.54 21.71
CA LYS A 7 -14.68 -6.58 21.69
C LYS A 7 -15.15 -7.93 21.19
N GLN A 8 -16.20 -8.49 21.82
CA GLN A 8 -16.94 -9.64 21.34
C GLN A 8 -18.30 -9.18 20.82
N VAL A 9 -18.68 -9.65 19.64
CA VAL A 9 -19.92 -9.25 18.95
C VAL A 9 -20.56 -10.52 18.38
N TYR A 10 -21.87 -10.68 18.60
CA TYR A 10 -22.64 -11.72 17.95
C TYR A 10 -23.00 -11.29 16.53
N ILE A 11 -22.72 -12.16 15.56
CA ILE A 11 -23.06 -11.96 14.15
C ILE A 11 -23.80 -13.19 13.64
N GLN A 12 -24.57 -13.00 12.58
CA GLN A 12 -25.31 -14.10 11.96
C GLN A 12 -24.36 -14.99 11.13
N GLU A 13 -24.73 -16.25 10.94
CA GLU A 13 -23.93 -17.21 10.16
C GLU A 13 -23.62 -16.71 8.75
N ARG A 14 -24.60 -16.08 8.09
CA ARG A 14 -24.41 -15.43 6.77
C ARG A 14 -23.31 -14.35 6.79
N GLN A 15 -23.22 -13.58 7.88
CA GLN A 15 -22.21 -12.53 8.03
C GLN A 15 -20.83 -13.14 8.26
N GLN A 16 -20.74 -14.23 9.04
CA GLN A 16 -19.50 -14.98 9.23
C GLN A 16 -18.95 -15.54 7.91
N ALA A 17 -19.82 -16.12 7.07
CA ALA A 17 -19.42 -16.64 5.76
C ALA A 17 -18.85 -15.54 4.86
N VAL A 18 -19.51 -14.37 4.81
CA VAL A 18 -19.06 -13.21 4.04
C VAL A 18 -17.74 -12.66 4.59
N LEU A 19 -17.62 -12.53 5.91
CA LEU A 19 -16.41 -12.03 6.58
C LEU A 19 -15.19 -12.90 6.26
N ARG A 20 -15.33 -14.22 6.38
CA ARG A 20 -14.27 -15.18 6.08
C ARG A 20 -13.83 -15.12 4.61
N ARG A 21 -14.79 -14.96 3.69
CA ARG A 21 -14.51 -14.81 2.25
C ARG A 21 -13.74 -13.52 1.96
N MET A 22 -14.13 -12.40 2.56
CA MET A 22 -13.45 -11.11 2.38
C MET A 22 -12.02 -11.15 2.93
N ALA A 23 -11.83 -11.69 4.13
CA ALA A 23 -10.52 -11.85 4.75
C ALA A 23 -9.57 -12.66 3.86
N ARG A 24 -10.03 -13.80 3.34
CA ARG A 24 -9.26 -14.63 2.41
C ARG A 24 -8.93 -13.92 1.10
N LYS A 25 -9.91 -13.25 0.49
CA LYS A 25 -9.72 -12.52 -0.77
C LYS A 25 -8.68 -11.41 -0.64
N GLN A 26 -8.65 -10.73 0.51
CA GLN A 26 -7.73 -9.61 0.76
C GLN A 26 -6.40 -10.05 1.40
N GLY A 27 -6.28 -11.30 1.86
CA GLY A 27 -5.08 -11.79 2.56
C GLY A 27 -4.87 -11.18 3.95
N VAL A 28 -5.95 -10.72 4.61
CA VAL A 28 -5.90 -10.08 5.93
C VAL A 28 -6.73 -10.84 6.95
N SER A 29 -6.54 -10.53 8.24
CA SER A 29 -7.38 -11.10 9.32
C SER A 29 -8.83 -10.61 9.25
N GLU A 30 -9.78 -11.44 9.71
CA GLU A 30 -11.20 -11.07 9.82
C GLU A 30 -11.41 -9.80 10.66
N ALA A 31 -10.65 -9.65 11.75
CA ALA A 31 -10.69 -8.43 12.57
C ALA A 31 -10.23 -7.18 11.81
N SER A 32 -9.31 -7.31 10.84
CA SER A 32 -8.90 -6.21 9.98
C SER A 32 -10.02 -5.76 9.06
N VAL A 33 -10.78 -6.71 8.52
CA VAL A 33 -11.94 -6.42 7.67
C VAL A 33 -13.02 -5.69 8.46
N ILE A 34 -13.30 -6.13 9.70
CA ILE A 34 -14.25 -5.46 10.60
C ILE A 34 -13.81 -4.02 10.87
N ARG A 35 -12.53 -3.79 11.21
CA ARG A 35 -12.01 -2.45 11.47
C ARG A 35 -12.14 -1.54 10.24
N GLN A 36 -11.70 -2.00 9.07
CA GLN A 36 -11.83 -1.24 7.81
C GLN A 36 -13.28 -0.90 7.48
N ALA A 37 -14.21 -1.81 7.73
CA ALA A 37 -15.63 -1.55 7.54
C ALA A 37 -16.15 -0.47 8.50
N ILE A 38 -15.75 -0.52 9.78
CA ILE A 38 -16.10 0.50 10.77
C ILE A 38 -15.51 1.86 10.36
N ASP A 39 -14.21 1.90 10.04
CA ASP A 39 -13.52 3.12 9.61
C ASP A 39 -14.18 3.71 8.35
N GLY A 40 -14.57 2.86 7.38
CA GLY A 40 -15.26 3.28 6.17
C GLY A 40 -16.70 3.79 6.38
N GLN A 41 -17.38 3.36 7.44
CA GLN A 41 -18.67 3.92 7.84
C GLN A 41 -18.49 5.30 8.49
N LEU A 42 -17.48 5.46 9.35
CA LEU A 42 -17.18 6.71 10.06
C LEU A 42 -16.67 7.82 9.12
N ASP A 43 -15.93 7.45 8.07
CA ASP A 43 -15.45 8.38 7.04
C ASP A 43 -16.57 8.83 6.07
N GLY A 44 -17.84 8.52 6.34
CA GLY A 44 -19.00 9.05 5.60
C GLY A 44 -19.46 8.20 4.42
N GLY A 45 -19.41 6.86 4.52
CA GLY A 45 -19.97 5.95 3.52
C GLY A 45 -19.24 5.93 2.16
N GLN A 46 -18.28 6.82 1.95
CA GLN A 46 -17.35 6.76 0.85
C GLN A 46 -16.26 5.75 1.21
N THR A 47 -16.57 4.49 0.93
CA THR A 47 -15.55 3.59 0.40
C THR A 47 -14.67 4.41 -0.55
N ARG A 48 -13.43 4.69 -0.13
CA ARG A 48 -12.39 5.33 -0.95
C ARG A 48 -11.93 4.35 -2.04
N PHE A 49 -12.85 3.85 -2.85
CA PHE A 49 -12.58 3.65 -4.26
C PHE A 49 -13.01 4.96 -4.90
N ALA A 50 -12.19 6.01 -4.75
CA ALA A 50 -12.16 6.98 -5.84
C ALA A 50 -11.99 6.13 -7.11
N PRO A 51 -12.86 6.29 -8.12
CA PRO A 51 -12.73 5.50 -9.34
C PRO A 51 -11.26 5.58 -9.76
N PRO A 52 -10.58 4.43 -9.95
CA PRO A 52 -9.17 4.45 -10.28
C PRO A 52 -8.97 5.41 -11.45
N ASP A 53 -8.12 6.42 -11.25
CA ASP A 53 -7.85 7.42 -12.27
C ASP A 53 -7.18 6.69 -13.44
N GLU A 54 -7.98 6.40 -14.46
CA GLU A 54 -7.58 5.68 -15.66
C GLU A 54 -6.44 6.41 -16.37
N GLU A 55 -6.40 7.75 -16.30
CA GLU A 55 -5.31 8.52 -16.88
C GLU A 55 -4.02 8.38 -16.09
N ALA A 56 -4.09 8.41 -14.75
CA ALA A 56 -2.94 8.15 -13.90
C ALA A 56 -2.38 6.74 -14.14
N TRP A 57 -3.26 5.73 -14.25
CA TRP A 57 -2.86 4.36 -14.54
C TRP A 57 -2.20 4.23 -15.91
N ARG A 58 -2.78 4.87 -16.94
CA ARG A 58 -2.21 4.91 -18.29
C ARG A 58 -0.83 5.57 -18.33
N LYS A 59 -0.62 6.65 -17.57
CA LYS A 59 0.69 7.32 -17.44
C LYS A 59 1.73 6.38 -16.83
N VAL A 60 1.38 5.67 -15.74
CA VAL A 60 2.27 4.69 -15.10
C VAL A 60 2.65 3.56 -16.07
N LEU A 61 1.67 2.99 -16.78
CA LEU A 61 1.91 1.94 -17.77
C LEU A 61 2.82 2.43 -18.92
N ALA A 62 2.61 3.66 -19.39
CA ALA A 62 3.47 4.26 -20.42
C ALA A 62 4.92 4.42 -19.92
N SER A 63 5.12 4.90 -18.69
CA SER A 63 6.44 5.03 -18.07
C SER A 63 7.13 3.67 -17.90
N MET A 64 6.41 2.64 -17.44
CA MET A 64 6.95 1.28 -17.31
C MET A 64 7.37 0.70 -18.66
N ARG A 65 6.54 0.85 -19.70
CA ARG A 65 6.87 0.39 -21.07
C ARG A 65 8.07 1.15 -21.64
N ALA A 66 8.14 2.47 -21.45
CA ALA A 66 9.29 3.28 -21.87
C ALA A 66 10.58 2.87 -21.14
N ALA A 67 10.50 2.63 -19.82
CA ALA A 67 11.60 2.12 -19.03
C ALA A 67 12.05 0.73 -19.53
N GLN A 68 11.11 -0.18 -19.83
CA GLN A 68 11.44 -1.50 -20.35
C GLN A 68 12.14 -1.45 -21.73
N ARG A 69 11.69 -0.59 -22.65
CA ARG A 69 12.33 -0.39 -23.95
C ARG A 69 13.76 0.16 -23.82
N SER A 70 13.96 1.12 -22.93
CA SER A 70 15.30 1.70 -22.66
C SER A 70 16.23 0.74 -21.91
N ARG A 71 15.69 -0.23 -21.15
CA ARG A 71 16.45 -1.23 -20.40
C ARG A 71 17.13 -2.29 -21.28
N ARG A 72 16.69 -2.47 -22.54
CA ARG A 72 17.37 -3.35 -23.50
C ARG A 72 18.80 -2.89 -23.83
N SER A 73 19.17 -1.64 -23.56
CA SER A 73 20.53 -1.13 -23.85
C SER A 73 21.50 -1.16 -22.65
N ARG A 74 21.07 -1.57 -21.45
CA ARG A 74 21.93 -1.53 -20.24
C ARG A 74 21.68 -2.73 -19.33
N LEU A 75 22.09 -3.92 -19.77
CA LEU A 75 22.42 -5.03 -18.86
C LEU A 75 23.77 -4.74 -18.16
N ARG A 76 23.94 -3.53 -17.60
CA ARG A 76 25.08 -3.26 -16.73
C ARG A 76 24.76 -3.86 -15.37
N THR A 77 25.63 -4.77 -14.93
CA THR A 77 25.65 -5.32 -13.57
C THR A 77 25.52 -4.18 -12.58
N ARG A 78 24.69 -4.35 -11.55
CA ARG A 78 24.44 -3.35 -10.51
C ARG A 78 25.78 -2.89 -9.90
N THR A 79 26.23 -1.69 -10.26
CA THR A 79 27.54 -1.16 -9.82
C THR A 79 27.44 -0.36 -8.52
N TRP A 80 26.25 0.08 -8.13
CA TRP A 80 26.04 0.89 -6.93
C TRP A 80 25.65 0.03 -5.73
N LYS A 81 26.26 0.29 -4.56
CA LYS A 81 25.80 -0.24 -3.28
C LYS A 81 24.67 0.65 -2.76
N ARG A 82 23.86 0.09 -1.85
CA ARG A 82 22.74 0.83 -1.26
C ARG A 82 23.23 2.09 -0.56
N ASP A 83 24.31 1.97 0.21
CA ASP A 83 24.88 3.05 1.02
C ASP A 83 25.35 4.21 0.13
N ASP A 84 26.00 3.92 -1.01
CA ASP A 84 26.43 4.93 -2.00
C ASP A 84 25.28 5.82 -2.53
N LEU A 85 24.03 5.32 -2.54
CA LEU A 85 22.86 6.12 -2.95
C LEU A 85 22.36 7.01 -1.83
N TYR A 86 22.52 6.60 -0.58
CA TYR A 86 21.95 7.27 0.57
C TYR A 86 22.94 8.27 1.19
N GLU A 87 24.24 7.94 1.26
CA GLU A 87 25.31 8.80 1.81
C GLU A 87 25.25 10.26 1.30
N PRO A 88 25.20 10.52 -0.02
CA PRO A 88 25.22 11.89 -0.54
C PRO A 88 23.89 12.62 -0.31
N ARG A 89 22.79 11.87 -0.11
CA ARG A 89 21.46 12.44 0.16
C ARG A 89 21.28 12.74 1.64
N LEU A 90 21.77 11.88 2.53
CA LEU A 90 21.72 12.06 3.98
C LEU A 90 22.72 13.12 4.46
N SER A 91 23.91 13.21 3.85
CA SER A 91 24.89 14.26 4.16
C SER A 91 24.35 15.68 3.95
N ARG A 92 23.41 15.89 3.01
CA ARG A 92 22.73 17.19 2.80
C ARG A 92 21.81 17.59 3.96
N TYR A 93 21.36 16.64 4.76
CA TYR A 93 20.46 16.86 5.89
C TYR A 93 21.18 16.71 7.24
N ASP A 94 22.48 16.41 7.24
CA ASP A 94 23.27 16.33 8.45
C ASP A 94 23.55 17.75 8.99
N ARG A 95 22.61 18.28 9.77
CA ARG A 95 22.77 19.56 10.50
C ARG A 95 23.68 19.39 11.72
N ARG A 96 24.88 18.83 11.54
CA ARG A 96 25.90 18.72 12.60
C ARG A 96 27.30 19.02 12.07
N THR A 97 27.49 20.25 11.64
CA THR A 97 28.76 21.01 11.78
C THR A 97 28.31 22.47 11.92
N ARG A 98 28.60 23.25 12.95
CA ARG A 98 29.50 23.21 14.11
C ARG A 98 28.76 23.84 15.30
#